data_AF-A0A9N8EJC5-F1
#
_entry.id   AF-A0A9N8EJC5-F1
#
_cell.length_a   1.000
_cell.length_b   1.000
_cell.length_c   1.000
_cell.angle_alpha   90.00
_cell.angle_beta   90.00
_cell.angle_gamma   90.00
#
_symmetry.space_group_name_H-M   'P 1'
#
loop_
_entity.id
_entity.type
_entity.pdbx_description
1 polymer ?
#
loop_
_entity_poly.entity_id
_entity_poly.type
_entity_poly.pdbx_seq_one_letter_code
_entity_poly.pdbx_strand_id
1 'polypeptide(L)'
;MPRPRISPRRPHFLVGTLALILLLSFCIPCCQARSCVAVPSSTTGVDEHQCTDDPLLLAQAVDPTTGEQTGRYNLGLSQRIDGTESEKQAIRDVLERMEHYFIHEVLSHPEYASARNRCKNLNELCAFWVAVGECESNRIFMLSNCALACRFCLLLNTDLPTSS
;
A
#
# COMPACT_ATOMS: atom_id res chain seq x y z
N MET A 1 -33.21 1.62 -69.42
CA MET A 1 -33.08 3.01 -69.91
C MET A 1 -32.61 3.90 -68.75
N PRO A 2 -31.68 4.83 -68.99
CA PRO A 2 -30.75 5.36 -67.99
C PRO A 2 -31.31 6.58 -67.24
N ARG A 3 -30.80 6.87 -66.03
CA ARG A 3 -30.62 8.26 -65.56
C ARG A 3 -29.36 8.43 -64.70
N PRO A 4 -28.79 9.65 -64.71
CA PRO A 4 -27.39 9.92 -64.35
C PRO A 4 -27.22 10.30 -62.87
N ARG A 5 -25.94 10.30 -62.44
CA ARG A 5 -25.48 10.84 -61.16
C ARG A 5 -25.89 12.30 -60.98
N ILE A 6 -26.42 12.61 -59.79
CA ILE A 6 -26.39 13.96 -59.19
C ILE A 6 -25.78 13.80 -57.80
N SER A 7 -24.77 14.62 -57.54
CA SER A 7 -23.98 14.68 -56.31
C SER A 7 -24.79 15.18 -55.11
N PRO A 8 -24.56 14.67 -53.89
CA PRO A 8 -25.18 15.24 -52.70
C PRO A 8 -24.52 16.59 -52.35
N ARG A 9 -25.37 17.61 -52.22
CA ARG A 9 -25.03 18.89 -51.58
C ARG A 9 -24.65 18.63 -50.13
N ARG A 10 -23.51 19.20 -49.69
CA ARG A 10 -23.11 19.26 -48.28
C ARG A 10 -24.16 20.04 -47.47
N PRO A 11 -24.67 19.50 -46.35
CA PRO A 11 -25.13 20.34 -45.27
C PRO A 11 -23.90 20.81 -44.46
N HIS A 12 -23.78 22.12 -44.31
CA HIS A 12 -22.87 22.74 -43.35
C HIS A 12 -23.32 22.35 -41.94
N PHE A 13 -22.66 21.37 -41.33
CA PHE A 13 -22.64 21.21 -39.88
C PHE A 13 -21.30 21.72 -39.37
N LEU A 14 -21.36 22.76 -38.54
CA LEU A 14 -20.27 23.13 -37.64
C LEU A 14 -19.96 21.91 -36.76
N VAL A 15 -18.94 21.14 -37.11
CA VAL A 15 -18.37 20.09 -36.26
C VAL A 15 -16.88 20.35 -36.18
N GLY A 16 -16.49 21.17 -35.20
CA GLY A 16 -15.09 21.51 -34.98
C GLY A 16 -14.96 22.16 -33.62
N THR A 17 -14.81 21.35 -32.57
CA THR A 17 -14.20 21.72 -31.27
C THR A 17 -14.21 20.58 -30.24
N LEU A 18 -15.06 19.56 -30.38
CA LEU A 18 -15.19 18.49 -29.36
C LEU A 18 -14.16 17.33 -29.47
N ALA A 19 -13.42 17.21 -30.57
CA ALA A 19 -12.48 16.09 -30.77
C ALA A 19 -11.10 16.31 -30.11
N LEU A 20 -10.76 17.52 -29.68
CA LEU A 20 -9.45 17.81 -29.07
C LEU A 20 -9.42 17.56 -27.55
N ILE A 21 -10.58 17.52 -26.89
CA ILE A 21 -10.66 17.34 -25.43
C ILE A 21 -10.55 15.85 -25.04
N LEU A 22 -11.02 14.93 -25.90
CA LEU A 22 -11.00 13.49 -25.64
C LEU A 22 -9.61 12.82 -25.77
N LEU A 23 -8.64 13.49 -26.41
CA LEU A 23 -7.26 12.99 -26.50
C LEU A 23 -6.38 13.41 -25.31
N LEU A 24 -6.82 14.38 -24.50
CA LEU A 24 -6.07 14.84 -23.31
C LEU A 24 -6.39 14.01 -22.05
N SER A 25 -7.47 13.23 -22.03
CA SER A 25 -7.87 12.43 -20.85
C SER A 25 -7.14 11.08 -20.72
N PHE A 26 -6.44 10.61 -21.77
CA PHE A 26 -5.72 9.33 -21.74
C PHE A 26 -4.25 9.45 -21.33
N CYS A 27 -3.71 10.67 -21.18
CA CYS A 27 -2.34 10.91 -20.68
C CYS A 27 -2.25 11.03 -19.14
N ILE A 28 -3.37 10.93 -18.42
CA ILE A 28 -3.43 11.23 -16.98
C ILE A 28 -2.81 10.16 -16.05
N PRO A 29 -2.81 8.83 -16.31
CA PRO A 29 -2.56 7.87 -15.24
C PRO A 29 -1.09 7.80 -14.77
N CYS A 30 -0.13 8.33 -15.52
CA CYS A 30 1.29 8.33 -15.10
C CYS A 30 1.69 9.57 -14.29
N CYS A 31 0.93 10.68 -14.40
CA CYS A 31 1.31 11.97 -13.80
C CYS A 31 0.94 12.12 -12.31
N GLN A 32 0.31 11.12 -11.68
CA GLN A 32 -0.17 11.21 -10.31
C GLN A 32 0.65 10.42 -9.28
N ALA A 33 1.50 9.49 -9.74
CA ALA A 33 2.33 8.70 -8.84
C ALA A 33 3.40 9.58 -8.17
N ARG A 34 3.50 9.51 -6.84
CA ARG A 34 4.45 10.28 -6.03
C ARG A 34 5.85 9.71 -6.04
N SER A 35 6.02 8.47 -6.49
CA SER A 35 7.30 7.76 -6.44
C SER A 35 7.44 6.81 -7.64
N CYS A 36 8.68 6.66 -8.12
CA CYS A 36 9.02 5.74 -9.20
C CYS A 36 10.12 4.80 -8.74
N VAL A 37 9.99 3.53 -9.10
CA VAL A 37 10.91 2.46 -8.72
C VAL A 37 11.55 1.88 -9.97
N ALA A 38 12.85 1.56 -9.88
CA ALA A 38 13.53 0.80 -10.92
C ALA A 38 13.07 -0.66 -10.83
N VAL A 39 12.51 -1.18 -11.91
CA VAL A 39 12.11 -2.58 -12.04
C VAL A 39 13.09 -3.26 -13.01
N PRO A 40 13.64 -4.43 -12.66
CA PRO A 40 14.54 -5.14 -13.55
C PRO A 40 13.80 -5.57 -14.82
N SER A 41 14.13 -4.96 -15.95
CA SER A 41 13.57 -5.32 -17.26
C SER A 41 14.25 -6.59 -17.78
N SER A 42 13.51 -7.68 -17.91
CA SER A 42 14.02 -8.99 -18.36
C SER A 42 14.46 -9.00 -19.84
N THR A 43 14.20 -7.93 -20.59
CA THR A 43 14.32 -7.91 -22.05
C THR A 43 15.38 -6.98 -22.63
N THR A 44 15.83 -5.95 -21.89
CA THR A 44 16.63 -4.87 -22.49
C THR A 44 17.90 -4.53 -21.72
N GLY A 45 18.12 -5.06 -20.51
CA GLY A 45 19.30 -4.73 -19.70
C GLY A 45 19.39 -3.24 -19.32
N VAL A 46 18.26 -2.53 -19.42
CA VAL A 46 18.09 -1.13 -19.01
C VAL A 46 17.07 -1.12 -17.89
N ASP A 47 17.36 -0.42 -16.79
CA ASP A 47 16.45 -0.28 -15.66
C ASP A 47 15.16 0.45 -16.10
N GLU A 48 14.05 -0.28 -16.16
CA GLU A 48 12.76 0.26 -16.53
C GLU A 48 12.11 0.87 -15.30
N HIS A 49 11.85 2.18 -15.33
CA HIS A 49 11.32 2.89 -14.17
C HIS A 49 9.79 2.84 -14.22
N GLN A 50 9.17 2.22 -13.21
CA GLN A 50 7.72 2.19 -13.06
C GLN A 50 7.30 3.14 -11.92
N CYS A 51 6.48 4.13 -12.26
CA CYS A 51 5.90 5.01 -11.26
C CYS A 51 4.64 4.37 -10.66
N THR A 52 4.61 4.25 -9.33
CA THR A 52 3.53 3.60 -8.60
C THR A 52 3.36 4.22 -7.23
N ASP A 53 2.11 4.40 -6.79
CA ASP A 53 1.77 4.73 -5.41
C ASP A 53 1.53 3.47 -4.56
N ASP A 54 1.66 2.28 -5.15
CA ASP A 54 1.49 1.00 -4.45
C ASP A 54 2.59 0.84 -3.38
N PRO A 55 2.25 0.93 -2.08
CA PRO A 55 3.25 0.90 -1.03
C PRO A 55 3.94 -0.46 -0.91
N LEU A 56 3.38 -1.53 -1.49
CA LEU A 56 3.99 -2.85 -1.56
C LEU A 56 5.12 -2.90 -2.59
N LEU A 57 4.91 -2.30 -3.77
CA LEU A 57 5.95 -2.18 -4.79
C LEU A 57 7.07 -1.25 -4.35
N LEU A 58 6.73 -0.17 -3.61
CA LEU A 58 7.72 0.69 -2.99
C LEU A 58 8.51 -0.02 -1.87
N ALA A 59 7.86 -0.88 -1.08
CA ALA A 59 8.53 -1.68 -0.03
C ALA A 59 9.58 -2.65 -0.59
N GLN A 60 9.37 -3.13 -1.81
CA GLN A 60 10.23 -4.10 -2.50
C GLN A 60 11.32 -3.44 -3.35
N ALA A 61 11.28 -2.12 -3.53
CA ALA A 61 12.26 -1.40 -4.33
C ALA A 61 13.62 -1.34 -3.61
N VAL A 62 14.66 -1.85 -4.27
CA VAL A 62 16.04 -1.85 -3.81
C VAL A 62 16.77 -0.68 -4.45
N ASP A 63 17.49 0.10 -3.66
CA ASP A 63 18.39 1.13 -4.16
C ASP A 63 19.50 0.46 -4.99
N PRO A 64 19.63 0.79 -6.29
CA PRO A 64 20.60 0.13 -7.18
C PRO A 64 22.06 0.51 -6.87
N THR A 65 22.30 1.55 -6.08
CA THR A 65 23.64 2.05 -5.72
C THR A 65 24.12 1.53 -4.37
N THR A 66 23.22 1.33 -3.41
CA THR A 66 23.54 0.87 -2.06
C THR A 66 23.10 -0.56 -1.78
N GLY A 67 22.20 -1.13 -2.60
CA GLY A 67 21.52 -2.39 -2.32
C GLY A 67 20.55 -2.30 -1.14
N GLU A 68 20.24 -1.08 -0.66
CA GLU A 68 19.41 -0.84 0.51
C GLU A 68 17.92 -0.79 0.11
N GLN A 69 17.05 -1.52 0.84
CA GLN A 69 15.62 -1.52 0.58
C GLN A 69 15.03 -0.15 0.92
N THR A 70 14.55 0.57 -0.09
CA THR A 70 14.02 1.95 0.05
C THR A 70 12.67 2.03 0.78
N GLY A 71 12.10 0.91 1.21
CA GLY A 71 10.83 0.85 1.93
C GLY A 71 10.81 -0.10 3.13
N ARG A 72 11.94 -0.27 3.83
CA ARG A 72 11.97 -1.02 5.09
C ARG A 72 11.23 -0.23 6.18
N TYR A 73 9.93 -0.51 6.32
CA TYR A 73 9.13 0.04 7.42
C TYR A 73 9.68 -0.41 8.77
N ASN A 74 9.72 0.50 9.74
CA ASN A 74 10.10 0.18 11.10
C ASN A 74 8.91 -0.45 11.84
N LEU A 75 8.84 -1.78 11.83
CA LEU A 75 7.83 -2.57 12.55
C LEU A 75 8.06 -2.60 14.09
N GLY A 76 9.13 -1.96 14.56
CA GLY A 76 9.52 -1.91 15.96
C GLY A 76 10.47 -3.03 16.37
N LEU A 77 10.37 -3.47 17.62
CA LEU A 77 11.23 -4.50 18.20
C LEU A 77 10.89 -5.89 17.65
N SER A 78 11.93 -6.70 17.44
CA SER A 78 11.78 -8.12 17.17
C SER A 78 11.08 -8.83 18.31
N GLN A 79 10.19 -9.76 17.97
CA GLN A 79 9.37 -10.48 18.94
C GLN A 79 10.08 -11.74 19.41
N ARG A 80 10.04 -11.98 20.72
CA ARG A 80 10.65 -13.13 21.35
C ARG A 80 9.83 -14.39 21.11
N ILE A 81 10.51 -15.51 20.88
CA ILE A 81 9.92 -16.84 20.70
C ILE A 81 10.55 -17.80 21.71
N ASP A 82 10.01 -17.84 22.92
CA ASP A 82 10.46 -18.70 24.03
C ASP A 82 9.29 -19.45 24.67
N GLY A 83 9.56 -20.19 25.75
CA GLY A 83 8.57 -21.02 26.45
C GLY A 83 8.45 -22.45 25.92
N THR A 84 7.30 -23.06 26.17
CA THR A 84 6.91 -24.40 25.69
C THR A 84 6.71 -24.42 24.18
N GLU A 85 6.74 -25.60 23.55
CA GLU A 85 6.52 -25.70 22.10
C GLU A 85 5.13 -25.20 21.67
N SER A 86 4.11 -25.38 22.51
CA SER A 86 2.79 -24.80 22.29
C SER A 86 2.80 -23.27 22.32
N GLU A 87 3.49 -22.66 23.29
CA GLU A 87 3.61 -21.20 23.38
C GLU A 87 4.39 -20.64 22.19
N LYS A 88 5.53 -21.25 21.84
CA LYS A 88 6.30 -20.87 20.66
C LYS A 88 5.47 -20.96 19.38
N GLN A 89 4.64 -21.99 19.24
CA GLN A 89 3.77 -22.13 18.08
C GLN A 89 2.69 -21.05 18.02
N ALA A 90 2.07 -20.73 19.15
CA ALA A 90 1.09 -19.65 19.23
C ALA A 90 1.73 -18.28 18.92
N ILE A 91 2.95 -18.04 19.41
CA ILE A 91 3.72 -16.83 19.09
C ILE A 91 3.99 -16.76 17.58
N ARG A 92 4.49 -17.84 16.96
CA ARG A 92 4.77 -17.88 15.51
C ARG A 92 3.53 -17.54 14.68
N ASP A 93 2.39 -18.12 15.04
CA ASP A 93 1.11 -17.89 14.38
C ASP A 93 0.65 -16.41 14.50
N VAL A 94 0.89 -15.76 15.64
CA VAL A 94 0.68 -14.31 15.76
C VAL A 94 1.60 -13.52 14.82
N LEU A 95 2.88 -13.88 14.72
CA LEU A 95 3.84 -13.17 13.86
C LEU A 95 3.48 -13.28 12.38
N GLU A 96 3.05 -14.46 11.92
CA GLU A 96 2.58 -14.67 10.55
C GLU A 96 1.36 -13.79 10.25
N ARG A 97 0.36 -13.79 11.12
CA ARG A 97 -0.83 -12.93 10.96
C ARG A 97 -0.50 -11.44 11.00
N MET A 98 0.49 -11.06 11.80
CA MET A 98 0.95 -9.68 11.94
C MET A 98 1.62 -9.19 10.66
N GLU A 99 2.47 -10.01 10.04
CA GLU A 99 3.09 -9.70 8.75
C GLU A 99 2.02 -9.56 7.65
N HIS A 100 1.09 -10.52 7.57
CA HIS A 100 -0.02 -10.45 6.62
C HIS A 100 -0.86 -9.18 6.82
N TYR A 101 -1.19 -8.84 8.07
CA TYR A 101 -1.92 -7.61 8.39
C TYR A 101 -1.18 -6.36 7.91
N PHE A 102 0.12 -6.25 8.18
CA PHE A 102 0.88 -5.08 7.79
C PHE A 102 0.95 -4.94 6.26
N ILE A 103 1.34 -6.02 5.58
CA ILE A 103 1.58 -6.01 4.14
C ILE A 103 0.28 -5.88 3.35
N HIS A 104 -0.74 -6.66 3.69
CA HIS A 104 -1.97 -6.76 2.87
C HIS A 104 -3.09 -5.83 3.32
N GLU A 105 -2.98 -5.18 4.49
CA GLU A 105 -3.99 -4.23 4.98
C GLU A 105 -3.39 -2.84 5.18
N VAL A 106 -2.44 -2.69 6.11
CA VAL A 106 -1.90 -1.36 6.51
C VAL A 106 -1.21 -0.64 5.35
N LEU A 107 -0.50 -1.37 4.50
CA LEU A 107 0.18 -0.80 3.34
C LEU A 107 -0.76 -0.58 2.15
N SER A 108 -1.72 -1.48 1.90
CA SER A 108 -2.59 -1.43 0.72
C SER A 108 -3.71 -0.39 0.81
N HIS A 109 -3.99 0.14 2.00
CA HIS A 109 -5.14 1.01 2.25
C HIS A 109 -4.73 2.46 2.60
N PRO A 110 -5.33 3.48 1.97
CA PRO A 110 -4.96 4.89 2.16
C PRO A 110 -5.34 5.45 3.55
N GLU A 111 -6.37 4.92 4.21
CA GLU A 111 -6.80 5.34 5.54
C GLU A 111 -5.75 5.06 6.63
N TYR A 112 -4.77 4.21 6.34
CA TYR A 112 -3.64 3.93 7.23
C TYR A 112 -2.45 4.85 6.99
N ALA A 113 -2.47 5.74 6.00
CA ALA A 113 -1.29 6.49 5.56
C ALA A 113 -0.56 7.23 6.69
N SER A 114 -1.29 7.92 7.59
CA SER A 114 -0.69 8.62 8.74
C SER A 114 -0.33 7.69 9.92
N ALA A 115 -0.86 6.47 9.92
CA ALA A 115 -0.60 5.46 10.94
C ALA A 115 0.59 4.54 10.62
N ARG A 116 0.95 4.34 9.34
CA ARG A 116 2.00 3.39 8.89
C ARG A 116 3.29 3.49 9.71
N ASN A 117 3.80 4.70 9.93
CA ASN A 117 5.05 4.92 10.67
C ASN A 117 4.92 4.74 12.20
N ARG A 118 3.70 4.76 12.73
CA ARG A 118 3.40 4.53 14.16
C ARG A 118 2.97 3.09 14.45
N CYS A 119 2.63 2.32 13.42
CA CYS A 119 2.20 0.93 13.48
C CYS A 119 3.39 0.00 13.78
N LYS A 120 3.75 -0.13 15.06
CA LYS A 120 4.92 -0.90 15.49
C LYS A 120 4.71 -1.60 16.83
N ASN A 121 5.58 -2.57 17.13
CA ASN A 121 5.71 -3.18 18.45
C ASN A 121 6.86 -2.54 19.21
N LEU A 122 6.60 -2.01 20.40
CA LEU A 122 7.57 -1.37 21.29
C LEU A 122 8.04 -2.29 22.42
N ASN A 123 7.55 -3.53 22.44
CA ASN A 123 7.99 -4.56 23.36
C ASN A 123 8.27 -5.86 22.61
N GLU A 124 9.24 -6.63 23.06
CA GLU A 124 9.59 -7.95 22.48
C GLU A 124 8.54 -9.03 22.78
N LEU A 125 7.65 -8.82 23.75
CA LEU A 125 6.62 -9.78 24.17
C LEU A 125 5.24 -9.53 23.56
N CYS A 126 5.08 -8.55 22.66
CA CYS A 126 3.76 -8.24 22.09
C CYS A 126 3.08 -9.46 21.45
N ALA A 127 3.84 -10.30 20.72
CA ALA A 127 3.28 -11.51 20.10
C ALA A 127 2.80 -12.55 21.13
N PHE A 128 3.54 -12.72 22.23
CA PHE A 128 3.12 -13.58 23.34
C PHE A 128 1.86 -13.03 24.01
N TRP A 129 1.81 -11.73 24.29
CA TRP A 129 0.66 -11.08 24.91
C TRP A 129 -0.61 -11.16 24.07
N VAL A 130 -0.48 -11.05 22.75
CA VAL A 130 -1.61 -11.32 21.83
C VAL A 130 -2.08 -12.78 21.97
N ALA A 131 -1.15 -13.74 21.99
CA ALA A 131 -1.48 -15.15 22.07
C ALA A 131 -2.25 -15.53 23.35
N VAL A 132 -2.11 -14.75 24.43
CA VAL A 132 -2.83 -14.94 25.70
C VAL A 132 -3.98 -13.97 25.93
N GLY A 133 -4.37 -13.16 24.93
CA GLY A 133 -5.58 -12.33 24.97
C GLY A 133 -5.43 -10.94 25.62
N GLU A 134 -4.24 -10.36 25.61
CA GLU A 134 -4.01 -9.02 26.18
C GLU A 134 -4.58 -7.90 25.31
N CYS A 135 -4.84 -8.13 24.02
CA CYS A 135 -5.43 -7.09 23.15
C CYS A 135 -6.82 -6.66 23.65
N GLU A 136 -7.61 -7.59 24.17
CA GLU A 136 -8.90 -7.34 24.80
C GLU A 136 -8.73 -6.97 26.28
N SER A 137 -7.94 -7.77 27.02
CA SER A 137 -7.84 -7.66 28.48
C SER A 137 -7.09 -6.41 28.94
N ASN A 138 -6.15 -5.92 28.13
CA ASN A 138 -5.28 -4.79 28.44
C ASN A 138 -5.11 -3.86 27.23
N ARG A 139 -6.25 -3.54 26.61
CA ARG A 139 -6.35 -2.78 25.35
C ARG A 139 -5.53 -1.48 25.33
N ILE A 140 -5.54 -0.71 26.41
CA ILE A 140 -4.85 0.61 26.46
C ILE A 140 -3.33 0.44 26.39
N PHE A 141 -2.79 -0.50 27.18
CA PHE A 141 -1.37 -0.81 27.15
C PHE A 141 -0.97 -1.38 25.79
N MET A 142 -1.77 -2.30 25.25
CA MET A 142 -1.50 -2.92 23.96
C MET A 142 -1.61 -1.94 22.79
N LEU A 143 -2.52 -0.96 22.82
CA LEU A 143 -2.57 0.11 21.83
C LEU A 143 -1.29 0.96 21.84
N SER A 144 -0.74 1.22 23.02
CA SER A 144 0.45 2.08 23.15
C SER A 144 1.75 1.34 22.83
N ASN A 145 1.81 0.04 23.13
CA ASN A 145 3.05 -0.74 23.04
C ASN A 145 3.06 -1.79 21.94
N CYS A 146 1.90 -2.25 21.47
CA CYS A 146 1.76 -3.45 20.64
C CYS A 146 0.72 -3.24 19.53
N ALA A 147 0.60 -2.01 19.02
CA ALA A 147 -0.44 -1.66 18.06
C ALA A 147 -0.38 -2.50 16.78
N LEU A 148 0.82 -2.89 16.35
CA LEU A 148 0.99 -3.75 15.19
C LEU A 148 0.50 -5.18 15.48
N ALA A 149 0.98 -5.80 16.57
CA ALA A 149 0.60 -7.18 16.92
C ALA A 149 -0.91 -7.34 17.23
N CYS A 150 -1.54 -6.32 17.84
CA CYS A 150 -2.99 -6.32 18.11
C CYS A 150 -3.85 -5.79 16.96
N ARG A 151 -3.27 -5.46 15.80
CA ARG A 151 -4.00 -4.89 14.65
C ARG A 151 -4.76 -3.60 14.97
N PHE A 152 -4.16 -2.73 15.77
CA PHE A 152 -4.73 -1.45 16.20
C PHE A 152 -4.21 -0.25 15.39
N CYS A 153 -3.53 -0.47 14.27
CA CYS A 153 -2.86 0.64 13.58
C CYS A 153 -3.80 1.72 13.08
N LEU A 154 -5.04 1.39 12.71
CA LEU A 154 -6.03 2.40 12.33
C LEU A 154 -6.38 3.34 13.49
N LEU A 155 -6.32 2.85 14.73
CA LEU A 155 -6.55 3.66 15.94
C LEU A 155 -5.42 4.66 16.20
N LEU A 156 -4.28 4.49 15.52
CA LEU A 156 -3.19 5.45 15.52
C LEU A 156 -3.39 6.51 14.45
N ASN A 157 -4.48 6.52 13.67
CA ASN A 157 -4.74 7.59 12.71
C ASN A 157 -5.17 8.87 13.46
N THR A 158 -4.40 9.94 13.28
CA THR A 158 -4.65 11.25 13.92
C THR A 158 -5.62 12.13 13.13
N ASP A 159 -6.02 11.68 11.94
CA ASP A 159 -6.83 12.44 11.00
C ASP A 159 -8.32 12.04 11.07
N LEU A 160 -8.66 11.02 11.88
CA LEU A 160 -10.05 10.68 12.14
C LEU A 160 -10.66 11.75 13.06
N PRO A 161 -11.77 12.39 12.66
CA PRO A 161 -12.51 13.25 13.58
C PRO A 161 -12.99 12.38 14.74
N THR A 162 -12.55 12.74 15.94
CA THR A 162 -13.08 12.15 17.17
C THR A 162 -14.59 12.36 17.14
N SER A 163 -15.35 11.27 17.05
CA SER A 163 -16.78 11.32 17.29
C SER A 163 -16.97 11.64 18.77
N SER A 164 -17.14 12.94 19.04
CA SER A 164 -17.69 13.49 20.26
C SER A 164 -19.10 12.98 20.50
#